data_AF-A0A1Z9X1H8-F1
#
_entry.id   AF-A0A1Z9X1H8-F1
#
_cell.length_a   1.000
_cell.length_b   1.000
_cell.length_c   1.000
_cell.angle_alpha   90.00
_cell.angle_beta   90.00
_cell.angle_gamma   90.00
#
_symmetry.space_group_name_H-M   'P 1'
#
loop_
_entity.id
_entity.type
_entity.pdbx_description
1 polymer ?
#
loop_
_entity_poly.entity_id
_entity_poly.type
_entity_poly.pdbx_seq_one_letter_code
_entity_poly.pdbx_strand_id
1 'polypeptide(L)'
;MQTGIKSVDTLITKYGILVSPGADEFQRRVRLTGGDERANNLPFCMYQKVAHAPLSKCFNVHHFYLPSHKGKLASFLFDEKGNLIEQVYYQRVARWVKVCRKLEQLVRRAKQDVQLAA
;
A
#
# COMPACT_ATOMS: atom_id res chain seq x y z
N MET A 1 21.58 16.74 -7.14
CA MET A 1 20.10 16.65 -7.18
C MET A 1 19.70 15.19 -7.06
N GLN A 2 19.28 14.74 -5.88
CA GLN A 2 18.80 13.36 -5.72
C GLN A 2 17.42 13.24 -6.35
N THR A 3 17.34 12.56 -7.48
CA THR A 3 16.08 12.14 -8.07
C THR A 3 15.32 11.33 -7.04
N GLY A 4 14.08 11.72 -6.69
CA GLY A 4 13.31 11.17 -5.56
C GLY A 4 13.17 9.64 -5.52
N ILE A 5 13.52 8.94 -6.60
CA ILE A 5 13.61 7.47 -6.67
C ILE A 5 14.72 6.92 -5.77
N LYS A 6 15.91 7.54 -5.73
CA LYS A 6 16.98 7.11 -4.82
C LYS A 6 16.55 7.24 -3.36
N SER A 7 15.83 8.33 -3.06
CA SER A 7 15.27 8.55 -1.72
C SER A 7 14.25 7.47 -1.36
N VAL A 8 13.43 6.99 -2.30
CA VAL A 8 12.52 5.86 -2.05
C VAL A 8 13.28 4.55 -1.80
N ASP A 9 14.32 4.26 -2.56
CA ASP A 9 15.12 3.04 -2.32
C ASP A 9 15.84 3.09 -0.94
N THR A 10 16.35 4.27 -0.54
CA THR A 10 16.85 4.51 0.82
C THR A 10 15.76 4.33 1.87
N LEU A 11 14.54 4.82 1.63
CA LEU A 11 13.43 4.66 2.56
C LEU A 11 12.97 3.21 2.69
N ILE A 12 12.92 2.45 1.59
CA ILE A 12 12.64 1.01 1.61
C ILE A 12 13.71 0.28 2.41
N THR A 13 14.98 0.65 2.25
CA THR A 13 16.09 0.05 3.01
C THR A 13 16.06 0.45 4.49
N LYS A 14 15.64 1.68 4.81
CA LYS A 14 15.62 2.25 6.16
C LYS A 14 14.41 1.81 6.99
N TYR A 15 13.21 1.88 6.41
CA TYR A 15 11.94 1.59 7.11
C TYR A 15 11.42 0.18 6.78
N GLY A 16 11.94 -0.50 5.77
CA GLY A 16 11.42 -1.79 5.31
C GLY A 16 10.01 -1.68 4.72
N ILE A 17 9.32 -2.82 4.61
CA ILE A 17 7.90 -2.88 4.25
C ILE A 17 7.08 -3.19 5.50
N LEU A 18 6.09 -2.34 5.79
CA LEU A 18 5.19 -2.52 6.94
C LEU A 18 4.30 -3.76 6.75
N VAL A 19 4.57 -4.79 7.55
CA VAL A 19 3.77 -6.02 7.56
C VAL A 19 2.62 -5.98 8.59
N SER A 20 2.66 -5.01 9.51
CA SER A 20 1.63 -4.76 10.50
C SER A 20 0.89 -3.44 10.22
N PRO A 21 -0.35 -3.24 10.70
CA PRO A 21 -1.03 -1.95 10.62
C PRO A 21 -0.21 -0.88 11.36
N GLY A 22 0.06 0.24 10.71
CA GLY A 22 0.98 1.28 11.19
C GLY A 22 1.12 2.42 10.20
N ALA A 23 1.80 3.49 10.59
CA ALA A 23 2.04 4.64 9.71
C ALA A 23 3.44 5.20 9.95
N ASP A 24 4.17 5.40 8.85
CA ASP A 24 5.49 6.04 8.80
C ASP A 24 5.48 7.15 7.76
N GLU A 25 6.59 7.89 7.65
CA GLU A 25 6.78 8.94 6.65
C GLU A 25 6.71 8.41 5.20
N PHE A 26 7.02 7.13 4.99
CA PHE A 26 7.06 6.51 3.66
C PHE A 26 5.80 5.71 3.32
N GLN A 27 5.20 5.03 4.30
CA GLN A 27 4.11 4.09 4.04
C GLN A 27 3.12 4.08 5.21
N ARG A 28 1.86 3.79 4.92
CA ARG A 28 0.80 3.68 5.92
C ARG A 28 -0.06 2.48 5.61
N ARG A 29 -0.18 1.58 6.56
CA ARG A 29 -1.03 0.41 6.47
C ARG A 29 -2.19 0.52 7.45
N VAL A 30 -3.40 0.40 6.93
CA VAL A 30 -4.65 0.48 7.70
C VAL A 30 -5.48 -0.76 7.43
N ARG A 31 -6.04 -1.35 8.50
CA ARG A 31 -7.04 -2.39 8.37
C ARG A 31 -8.42 -1.75 8.39
N LEU A 32 -9.26 -2.11 7.43
CA LEU A 32 -10.64 -1.67 7.27
C LEU A 32 -11.55 -2.88 7.23
N THR A 33 -12.79 -2.72 7.65
CA THR A 33 -13.84 -3.74 7.48
C THR A 33 -14.74 -3.38 6.29
N GLY A 34 -15.47 -4.36 5.76
CA GLY A 34 -16.49 -4.08 4.75
C GLY A 34 -17.51 -3.07 5.28
N GLY A 35 -17.88 -2.07 4.47
CA GLY A 35 -18.79 -1.00 4.89
C GLY A 35 -18.21 0.06 5.83
N ASP A 36 -16.89 0.06 6.08
CA ASP A 36 -16.24 1.04 6.96
C ASP A 36 -16.17 2.44 6.30
N GLU A 37 -16.65 3.48 6.99
CA GLU A 37 -16.64 4.87 6.52
C GLU A 37 -15.24 5.41 6.24
N ARG A 38 -14.20 4.84 6.85
CA ARG A 38 -12.80 5.21 6.57
C ARG A 38 -12.38 4.84 5.15
N ALA A 39 -13.12 3.96 4.47
CA ALA A 39 -12.94 3.68 3.06
C ALA A 39 -13.14 4.92 2.18
N ASN A 40 -13.85 5.96 2.64
CA ASN A 40 -14.01 7.23 1.93
C ASN A 40 -12.68 7.94 1.63
N ASN A 41 -11.62 7.66 2.40
CA ASN A 41 -10.28 8.22 2.16
C ASN A 41 -9.50 7.50 1.05
N LEU A 42 -10.05 6.40 0.53
CA LEU A 42 -9.47 5.59 -0.53
C LEU A 42 -9.86 6.13 -1.91
N PRO A 43 -9.07 5.81 -2.95
CA PRO A 43 -9.51 6.04 -4.32
C PRO A 43 -10.82 5.31 -4.61
N PHE A 44 -11.67 5.92 -5.44
CA PHE A 44 -13.04 5.49 -5.70
C PHE A 44 -13.19 4.00 -6.05
N CYS A 45 -12.27 3.46 -6.86
CA CYS A 45 -12.25 2.04 -7.20
C CYS A 45 -12.07 1.13 -5.98
N MET A 46 -11.19 1.49 -5.03
CA MET A 46 -10.99 0.74 -3.79
C MET A 46 -12.14 0.94 -2.81
N TYR A 47 -12.63 2.18 -2.71
CA TYR A 47 -13.81 2.51 -1.90
C TYR A 47 -14.99 1.62 -2.30
N GLN A 48 -15.32 1.53 -3.58
CA GLN A 48 -16.42 0.66 -4.04
C GLN A 48 -16.22 -0.79 -3.58
N LYS A 49 -15.01 -1.34 -3.65
CA LYS A 49 -14.74 -2.71 -3.21
C LYS A 49 -14.98 -2.89 -1.71
N VAL A 50 -14.56 -1.94 -0.88
CA VAL A 50 -14.71 -2.02 0.58
C VAL A 50 -16.14 -1.71 1.02
N ALA A 51 -16.76 -0.68 0.44
CA ALA A 51 -18.10 -0.24 0.78
C ALA A 51 -19.18 -1.26 0.37
N HIS A 52 -19.03 -1.92 -0.78
CA HIS A 52 -19.95 -2.98 -1.22
C HIS A 52 -19.60 -4.37 -0.67
N ALA A 53 -18.52 -4.50 0.10
CA ALA A 53 -18.18 -5.76 0.73
C ALA A 53 -18.98 -5.98 2.03
N PRO A 54 -19.30 -7.23 2.37
CA PRO A 54 -19.98 -7.54 3.63
C PRO A 54 -19.10 -7.18 4.83
N LEU A 55 -19.73 -6.75 5.94
CA LEU A 55 -19.09 -6.37 7.20
C LEU A 55 -18.15 -7.45 7.77
N SER A 56 -18.43 -8.72 7.49
CA SER A 56 -17.60 -9.85 7.91
C SER A 56 -16.23 -9.88 7.23
N LYS A 57 -16.03 -9.17 6.11
CA LYS A 57 -14.75 -9.12 5.41
C LYS A 57 -13.84 -8.04 5.96
N CYS A 58 -12.56 -8.37 6.04
CA CYS A 58 -11.51 -7.44 6.39
C CYS A 58 -10.62 -7.14 5.19
N PHE A 59 -10.26 -5.87 5.04
CA PHE A 59 -9.34 -5.37 4.04
C PHE A 59 -8.13 -4.75 4.70
N ASN A 60 -6.97 -4.90 4.06
CA ASN A 60 -5.73 -4.26 4.44
C ASN A 60 -5.35 -3.29 3.34
N VAL A 61 -5.40 -1.99 3.64
CA VAL A 61 -4.94 -0.97 2.72
C VAL A 61 -3.52 -0.59 3.05
N HIS A 62 -2.66 -0.56 2.04
CA HIS A 62 -1.28 -0.10 2.14
C HIS A 62 -1.08 1.10 1.21
N HIS A 63 -0.91 2.28 1.79
CA HIS A 63 -0.55 3.51 1.09
C HIS A 63 0.96 3.72 1.14
N PHE A 64 1.51 4.16 0.02
CA PHE A 64 2.89 4.63 -0.09
C PHE A 64 2.89 6.10 -0.44
N TYR A 65 3.80 6.85 0.16
CA TYR A 65 3.93 8.29 0.00
C TYR A 65 5.31 8.66 -0.56
N LEU A 66 5.37 9.80 -1.23
CA LEU A 66 6.59 10.37 -1.75
C LEU A 66 7.38 11.08 -0.63
N PRO A 67 8.71 10.85 -0.51
CA PRO A 67 9.56 11.49 0.49
C PRO A 67 9.51 13.02 0.46
N SER A 68 9.49 13.61 -0.74
CA SER A 68 9.66 15.06 -0.89
C SER A 68 8.39 15.87 -0.67
N HIS A 69 7.19 15.30 -0.85
CA HIS A 69 5.95 16.09 -0.89
C HIS A 69 4.75 15.46 -0.16
N LYS A 70 4.91 14.37 0.58
CA LYS A 70 3.79 13.58 1.17
C LYS A 70 2.68 13.22 0.16
N GLY A 71 2.96 13.31 -1.14
CA GLY A 71 2.03 12.95 -2.19
C GLY A 71 1.85 11.43 -2.23
N LYS A 72 0.62 10.97 -2.45
CA LYS A 72 0.36 9.52 -2.62
C LYS A 72 1.15 9.01 -3.83
N LEU A 73 1.99 8.01 -3.62
CA LEU A 73 2.75 7.32 -4.67
C LEU A 73 1.90 6.20 -5.25
N ALA A 74 1.47 5.29 -4.37
CA ALA A 74 0.68 4.12 -4.70
C ALA A 74 -0.25 3.76 -3.54
N SER A 75 -1.39 3.16 -3.85
CA SER A 75 -2.25 2.51 -2.87
C SER A 75 -2.46 1.07 -3.30
N PHE A 76 -2.38 0.14 -2.37
CA PHE A 76 -2.66 -1.26 -2.58
C PHE A 76 -3.74 -1.70 -1.60
N LEU A 77 -4.77 -2.37 -2.12
CA LEU A 77 -5.86 -2.94 -1.35
C LEU A 77 -5.68 -4.45 -1.34
N PHE A 78 -5.50 -5.01 -0.15
CA PHE A 78 -5.40 -6.43 0.07
C PHE A 78 -6.63 -6.95 0.80
N ASP A 79 -6.98 -8.19 0.54
CA ASP A 79 -7.98 -8.96 1.28
C ASP A 79 -7.40 -9.47 2.61
N GLU A 80 -8.25 -10.06 3.47
CA GLU A 80 -7.84 -10.72 4.72
C GLU A 80 -6.82 -11.84 4.47
N LYS A 81 -6.96 -12.56 3.35
CA LYS A 81 -6.03 -13.62 2.93
C LYS A 81 -4.71 -13.09 2.38
N GLY A 82 -4.56 -11.77 2.30
CA GLY A 82 -3.38 -11.12 1.74
C GLY A 82 -3.33 -11.07 0.21
N ASN A 83 -4.39 -11.49 -0.46
CA ASN A 83 -4.51 -11.34 -1.91
C ASN A 83 -4.68 -9.87 -2.29
N LEU A 84 -3.95 -9.42 -3.31
CA LEU A 84 -4.10 -8.06 -3.84
C LEU A 84 -5.43 -7.98 -4.61
N ILE A 85 -6.36 -7.19 -4.09
CA ILE A 85 -7.67 -6.96 -4.70
C ILE A 85 -7.58 -5.84 -5.72
N GLU A 86 -6.89 -4.75 -5.38
CA GLU A 86 -6.84 -3.55 -6.21
C GLU A 86 -5.55 -2.78 -5.98
N GLN A 87 -5.03 -2.11 -7.01
CA GLN A 87 -3.86 -1.24 -6.91
C GLN A 87 -4.06 0.05 -7.69
N VAL A 88 -3.61 1.17 -7.13
CA VAL A 88 -3.71 2.49 -7.75
C VAL A 88 -2.36 3.17 -7.74
N TYR A 89 -1.91 3.57 -8.93
CA TYR A 89 -0.69 4.34 -9.12
C TYR A 89 -1.05 5.78 -9.45
N TYR A 90 -0.69 6.71 -8.56
CA TYR A 90 -0.97 8.13 -8.74
C TYR A 90 0.05 8.81 -9.65
N GLN A 91 1.26 8.25 -9.74
CA GLN A 91 2.30 8.78 -10.61
C GLN A 91 2.28 8.13 -12.00
N ARG A 92 2.06 8.97 -13.02
CA ARG A 92 2.06 8.57 -14.44
C ARG A 92 3.45 8.46 -15.06
N VAL A 93 4.49 8.94 -14.37
CA VAL A 93 5.87 8.87 -14.88
C VAL A 93 6.36 7.43 -14.83
N ALA A 94 6.78 6.88 -15.97
CA ALA A 94 7.25 5.48 -16.10
C ALA A 94 8.31 5.07 -15.06
N ARG A 95 9.12 6.03 -14.62
CA ARG A 95 10.15 5.84 -13.59
C ARG A 95 9.53 5.46 -12.23
N TRP A 96 8.45 6.11 -11.84
CA TRP A 96 7.71 5.80 -10.61
C TRP A 96 6.92 4.50 -10.72
N VAL A 97 6.40 4.18 -11.91
CA VAL A 97 5.73 2.88 -12.15
C VAL A 97 6.68 1.72 -11.88
N LYS A 98 7.96 1.82 -12.28
CA LYS A 98 8.98 0.80 -11.95
C LYS A 98 9.18 0.65 -10.44
N VAL A 99 9.21 1.76 -9.71
CA VAL A 99 9.32 1.75 -8.23
C VAL A 99 8.09 1.12 -7.60
N CYS A 100 6.88 1.47 -8.06
CA CYS A 100 5.64 0.88 -7.57
C CYS A 100 5.58 -0.63 -7.79
N ARG A 101 6.04 -1.13 -8.96
CA ARG A 101 6.16 -2.57 -9.22
C ARG A 101 7.15 -3.25 -8.27
N LYS A 102 8.30 -2.62 -8.00
CA LYS A 102 9.28 -3.14 -7.03
C LYS A 102 8.68 -3.20 -5.63
N LEU A 103 7.94 -2.17 -5.23
CA LEU A 103 7.21 -2.13 -3.95
C LEU A 103 6.15 -3.24 -3.86
N GLU A 104 5.36 -3.43 -4.91
CA GLU A 104 4.37 -4.51 -4.99
C GLU A 104 5.05 -5.88 -4.79
N GLN A 105 6.16 -6.14 -5.47
CA GLN A 105 6.94 -7.37 -5.30
C GLN A 105 7.49 -7.52 -3.87
N LEU A 106 8.00 -6.44 -3.27
CA LEU A 106 8.49 -6.46 -1.90
C LEU A 106 7.38 -6.71 -0.88
N VAL A 107 6.21 -6.08 -1.05
CA VAL A 107 5.03 -6.32 -0.21
C VAL A 107 4.55 -7.76 -0.31
N ARG A 108 4.52 -8.31 -1.54
CA ARG A 108 4.17 -9.72 -1.76
C ARG A 108 5.17 -10.67 -1.09
N ARG A 109 6.48 -10.40 -1.20
CA ARG A 109 7.54 -11.19 -0.54
C ARG A 109 7.48 -11.09 0.98
N ALA A 110 7.40 -9.88 1.52
CA ALA A 110 7.32 -9.65 2.96
C ALA A 110 6.09 -10.34 3.60
N LYS A 111 4.99 -10.48 2.84
CA LYS A 111 3.83 -11.26 3.27
C LYS A 111 4.03 -12.77 3.17
N GLN A 112 4.68 -13.28 2.12
CA GLN A 112 5.01 -14.71 2.03
C GLN A 112 5.89 -15.14 3.20
N ASP A 113 6.86 -14.30 3.58
CA ASP A 113 7.77 -14.54 4.68
C ASP A 113 7.02 -14.65 6.03
N VAL A 114 6.09 -13.73 6.30
CA VAL A 114 5.24 -13.79 7.51
C VAL A 114 4.28 -14.96 7.51
N GLN A 115 3.81 -15.42 6.34
CA GLN A 115 2.92 -16.57 6.24
C GLN A 115 3.65 -17.92 6.40
N LEU A 116 4.98 -17.93 6.25
CA LEU A 116 5.86 -19.07 6.51
C LEU A 116 6.40 -19.11 7.95
N ALA A 117 6.40 -17.96 8.64
CA ALA A 117 6.89 -17.82 10.01
C ALA A 117 5.80 -17.89 11.10
N ALA A 118 4.54 -18.18 10.73
CA ALA A 118 3.39 -18.27 11.61
C ALA A 118 2.91 -19.72 11.78
#